data_AF-A0A1N6JFN6-F1
#
_entry.id   AF-A0A1N6JFN6-F1
#
_cell.length_a   1.000
_cell.length_b   1.000
_cell.length_c   1.000
_cell.angle_alpha   90.00
_cell.angle_beta   90.00
_cell.angle_gamma   90.00
#
_symmetry.space_group_name_H-M   'P 1'
#
loop_
_entity.id
_entity.type
_entity.pdbx_description
1 polymer ?
#
loop_
_entity_poly.entity_id
_entity_poly.type
_entity_poly.pdbx_seq_one_letter_code
_entity_poly.pdbx_strand_id
1 'polypeptide(L)'
;MATETNVAEGAAHGGGEAVGMPQLDFSTFPNQIFWLVVTLFVIYFVLSRIALPRIGAVLAERQGTISNDIAAAEEYKLKAKEAEKAYEKALADARAEAQRIVAETKAEIRADLDAATAKADAEIAARSAEAEKQIAEIRANAMENVTEVARATAADVVEAMGFKAEAPTVTAAVDAKLKG
;
A
#
# COMPACT_ATOMS: atom_id res chain seq x y z
N MET A 1 78.38 52.39 -67.89
CA MET A 1 79.01 52.50 -66.56
C MET A 1 78.01 51.90 -65.57
N ALA A 2 78.14 50.62 -65.26
CA ALA A 2 79.07 50.00 -64.29
C ALA A 2 78.46 49.99 -62.87
N THR A 3 78.09 48.77 -62.51
CA THR A 3 77.51 48.18 -61.29
C THR A 3 78.47 48.27 -60.09
N GLU A 4 77.99 48.09 -58.86
CA GLU A 4 78.29 46.87 -58.07
C GLU A 4 77.58 46.80 -56.70
N THR A 5 77.12 45.59 -56.41
CA THR A 5 76.60 45.03 -55.15
C THR A 5 77.61 43.93 -54.76
N ASN A 6 78.03 43.80 -53.50
CA ASN A 6 78.95 42.72 -53.09
C ASN A 6 78.42 41.88 -51.93
N VAL A 7 78.66 40.57 -52.06
CA VAL A 7 78.24 39.44 -51.22
C VAL A 7 79.49 38.68 -50.76
N ALA A 8 79.38 38.05 -49.58
CA ALA A 8 80.14 36.90 -49.04
C ALA A 8 81.50 37.14 -48.33
N GLU A 9 81.66 36.42 -47.21
CA GLU A 9 82.78 35.51 -46.86
C GLU A 9 82.40 34.80 -45.54
N GLY A 10 82.46 33.48 -45.33
CA GLY A 10 83.37 32.48 -45.86
C GLY A 10 84.42 32.10 -44.81
N ALA A 11 84.03 31.43 -43.70
CA ALA A 11 85.00 30.96 -42.70
C ALA A 11 85.53 29.57 -43.05
N ALA A 12 86.83 29.52 -43.32
CA ALA A 12 87.57 28.46 -43.96
C ALA A 12 87.86 27.23 -43.08
N HIS A 13 87.89 26.06 -43.75
CA HIS A 13 88.54 24.84 -43.29
C HIS A 13 90.07 24.89 -43.53
N GLY A 14 90.85 24.41 -42.56
CA GLY A 14 92.23 23.96 -42.72
C GLY A 14 92.71 23.34 -41.40
N GLY A 15 93.38 22.19 -41.30
CA GLY A 15 93.83 21.19 -42.26
C GLY A 15 94.90 20.35 -41.55
N GLY A 16 94.66 19.05 -41.33
CA GLY A 16 95.66 18.11 -40.81
C GLY A 16 95.08 16.85 -40.16
N GLU A 17 95.37 15.69 -40.78
CA GLU A 17 95.15 14.31 -40.33
C GLU A 17 93.72 13.74 -40.34
N ALA A 18 93.38 13.05 -41.44
CA ALA A 18 92.38 11.97 -41.55
C ALA A 18 91.20 12.04 -40.56
N VAL A 19 90.52 13.18 -40.51
CA VAL A 19 89.40 13.39 -39.58
C VAL A 19 88.21 12.65 -40.17
N GLY A 20 87.98 11.44 -39.67
CA GLY A 20 86.74 10.70 -39.89
C GLY A 20 85.54 11.61 -39.65
N MET A 21 84.43 11.35 -40.36
CA MET A 21 83.20 12.16 -40.35
C MET A 21 83.05 13.01 -39.09
N PRO A 22 82.93 14.36 -39.16
CA PRO A 22 82.94 15.26 -37.99
C PRO A 22 81.99 14.88 -36.84
N GLN A 23 80.97 14.04 -37.10
CA GLN A 23 80.11 13.44 -36.07
C GLN A 23 80.79 12.36 -35.19
N LEU A 24 81.97 11.85 -35.56
CA LEU A 24 82.70 10.77 -34.86
C LEU A 24 83.96 11.28 -34.13
N ASP A 25 84.05 12.58 -33.87
CA ASP A 25 85.13 13.14 -33.04
C ASP A 25 84.88 12.86 -31.55
N PHE A 26 85.52 11.79 -31.07
CA PHE A 26 85.44 11.31 -29.68
C PHE A 26 85.98 12.31 -28.64
N SER A 27 86.72 13.36 -29.04
CA SER A 27 87.22 14.37 -28.11
C SER A 27 86.08 15.20 -27.47
N THR A 28 84.94 15.32 -28.14
CA THR A 28 83.77 16.08 -27.68
C THR A 28 82.80 15.26 -26.81
N PHE A 29 82.91 13.92 -26.85
CA PHE A 29 81.98 13.00 -26.21
C PHE A 29 81.93 13.16 -24.68
N PRO A 30 83.05 13.33 -23.94
CA PRO A 30 83.00 13.48 -22.48
C PRO A 30 82.15 14.68 -22.02
N ASN A 31 82.24 15.81 -22.72
CA ASN A 31 81.44 17.00 -22.40
C ASN A 31 79.96 16.80 -22.72
N GLN A 32 79.64 16.17 -23.87
CA GLN A 32 78.26 15.83 -24.21
C GLN A 32 77.65 14.84 -23.20
N ILE A 33 78.40 13.80 -22.83
CA ILE A 33 77.99 12.81 -21.82
C ILE A 33 77.78 13.47 -20.47
N PHE A 34 78.67 14.37 -20.05
CA PHE A 34 78.51 15.10 -18.78
C PHE A 34 77.19 15.89 -18.74
N TRP A 35 76.90 16.71 -19.76
CA TRP A 35 75.65 17.47 -19.82
C TRP A 35 74.42 16.59 -20.01
N LEU A 36 74.53 15.48 -20.74
CA LEU A 36 73.46 14.49 -20.84
C LEU A 36 73.12 13.92 -19.47
N VAL A 37 74.12 13.52 -18.69
CA VAL A 37 73.91 12.98 -17.34
C VAL A 37 73.31 14.05 -16.42
N VAL A 38 73.84 15.28 -16.44
CA VAL A 38 73.33 16.39 -15.64
C VAL A 38 71.86 16.68 -15.97
N THR A 39 71.52 16.82 -17.25
CA THR A 39 70.15 17.11 -17.69
C THR A 39 69.20 15.95 -17.38
N LEU A 40 69.65 14.70 -17.53
CA LEU A 40 68.88 13.52 -17.13
C LEU A 40 68.56 13.52 -15.63
N PHE A 41 69.54 13.83 -14.78
CA PHE A 41 69.32 13.95 -13.34
C PHE A 41 68.36 15.08 -12.98
N VAL A 42 68.47 16.24 -13.65
CA VAL A 42 67.55 17.37 -13.44
C VAL A 42 66.13 16.97 -13.83
N ILE A 43 65.92 16.36 -15.00
CA ILE A 43 64.60 15.89 -15.45
C ILE A 43 64.06 14.82 -14.48
N TYR A 44 64.89 13.85 -14.09
CA TYR A 44 64.52 12.82 -13.12
C TYR A 44 64.06 13.43 -11.78
N PHE A 45 64.79 14.42 -11.28
CA PHE A 45 64.44 15.10 -10.03
C PHE A 45 63.12 15.88 -10.16
N VAL A 46 62.90 16.57 -11.27
CA VAL A 46 61.64 17.28 -11.55
C VAL A 46 60.47 16.28 -11.65
N LEU A 47 60.63 15.19 -12.38
CA LEU A 47 59.58 14.18 -12.53
C LEU A 47 59.25 13.50 -11.20
N SER A 48 60.28 13.06 -10.46
CA SER A 48 60.11 12.37 -9.18
C SER A 48 59.51 13.28 -8.11
N ARG A 49 59.92 14.56 -8.05
CA ARG A 49 59.54 15.45 -6.95
C ARG A 49 58.32 16.32 -7.24
N ILE A 50 57.97 16.54 -8.51
CA ILE A 50 56.91 17.47 -8.92
C ILE A 50 55.83 16.77 -9.75
N ALA A 51 56.19 16.08 -10.84
CA ALA A 51 55.20 15.52 -11.76
C ALA A 51 54.46 14.30 -11.18
N LEU A 52 55.19 13.29 -10.71
CA LEU A 52 54.62 12.08 -10.10
C LEU A 52 53.72 12.37 -8.88
N PRO A 53 54.12 13.21 -7.89
CA PRO A 53 53.24 13.49 -6.76
C PRO A 53 51.96 14.24 -7.15
N ARG A 54 51.98 15.09 -8.17
CA ARG A 54 50.75 15.74 -8.67
C ARG A 54 49.80 14.73 -9.32
N ILE A 55 50.32 13.80 -10.12
CA ILE A 55 49.50 12.73 -10.72
C ILE A 55 48.94 11.81 -9.63
N GLY A 56 49.76 11.46 -8.63
CA GLY A 56 49.35 10.67 -7.48
C GLY A 56 48.22 11.33 -6.68
N ALA A 57 48.28 12.65 -6.48
CA ALA A 57 47.23 13.40 -5.79
C ALA A 57 45.88 13.34 -6.52
N VAL A 58 45.86 13.54 -7.84
CA VAL A 58 44.63 13.44 -8.65
C VAL A 58 44.07 12.02 -8.64
N LEU A 59 44.94 11.01 -8.69
CA LEU A 59 44.52 9.62 -8.67
C LEU A 59 43.93 9.24 -7.29
N ALA A 60 44.53 9.72 -6.21
CA ALA A 60 44.05 9.52 -4.85
C ALA A 60 42.70 10.23 -4.62
N GLU A 61 42.54 11.46 -5.12
CA GLU A 61 41.27 12.19 -5.07
C GLU A 61 40.16 11.42 -5.79
N ARG A 62 40.42 10.94 -7.02
CA ARG A 62 39.44 10.14 -7.77
C ARG A 62 39.09 8.83 -7.06
N GLN A 63 40.08 8.12 -6.53
CA GLN A 63 39.84 6.90 -5.76
C GLN A 63 39.00 7.19 -4.51
N GLY A 64 39.29 8.29 -3.81
CA GLY A 64 38.53 8.74 -2.66
C GLY A 64 37.07 9.04 -3.00
N THR A 65 36.82 9.82 -4.07
CA THR A 65 35.46 10.12 -4.53
C THR A 65 34.71 8.86 -4.93
N ILE A 66 35.31 7.97 -5.73
CA ILE A 66 34.68 6.71 -6.13
C ILE A 66 34.34 5.85 -4.91
N SER A 67 35.27 5.71 -3.96
CA SER A 67 35.04 4.93 -2.75
C SER A 67 33.91 5.53 -1.90
N ASN A 68 33.86 6.85 -1.79
CA ASN A 68 32.81 7.55 -1.05
C ASN A 68 31.45 7.38 -1.73
N ASP A 69 31.40 7.51 -3.06
CA ASP A 69 30.17 7.35 -3.84
C ASP A 69 29.65 5.90 -3.76
N ILE A 70 30.54 4.91 -3.81
CA ILE A 70 30.18 3.49 -3.62
C ILE A 70 29.62 3.27 -2.21
N ALA A 71 30.29 3.77 -1.18
CA ALA A 71 29.82 3.63 0.20
C ALA A 71 28.44 4.28 0.41
N ALA A 72 28.25 5.49 -0.13
CA ALA A 72 26.96 6.17 -0.08
C ALA A 72 25.87 5.40 -0.85
N ALA A 73 26.19 4.85 -2.03
CA ALA A 73 25.25 4.04 -2.80
C ALA A 73 24.85 2.75 -2.06
N GLU A 74 25.80 2.07 -1.40
CA GLU A 74 25.52 0.90 -0.58
C GLU A 74 24.65 1.25 0.64
N GLU A 75 24.92 2.37 1.30
CA GLU A 75 24.11 2.86 2.42
C GLU A 75 22.68 3.17 1.98
N TYR A 76 22.50 3.88 0.86
CA TYR A 76 21.17 4.16 0.32
C TYR A 76 20.43 2.90 -0.12
N LYS A 77 21.15 1.93 -0.69
CA LYS A 77 20.57 0.63 -1.04
C LYS A 77 20.11 -0.14 0.20
N LEU A 78 20.88 -0.09 1.29
CA LEU A 78 20.50 -0.72 2.55
C LEU A 78 19.28 -0.04 3.17
N LYS A 79 19.28 1.29 3.26
CA LYS A 79 18.12 2.08 3.72
C LYS A 79 16.87 1.82 2.89
N ALA A 80 17.00 1.73 1.57
CA ALA A 80 15.88 1.41 0.68
C ALA A 80 15.31 0.02 0.97
N LYS A 81 16.15 -1.00 1.13
CA LYS A 81 15.71 -2.36 1.50
C LYS A 81 15.05 -2.42 2.87
N GLU A 82 15.58 -1.70 3.85
CA GLU A 82 14.98 -1.62 5.18
C GLU A 82 13.60 -0.94 5.15
N ALA A 83 13.49 0.16 4.40
CA ALA A 83 12.23 0.86 4.18
C ALA A 83 11.21 -0.02 3.44
N GLU A 84 11.63 -0.76 2.41
CA GLU A 84 10.79 -1.72 1.69
C GLU A 84 10.28 -2.82 2.63
N LYS A 85 11.15 -3.41 3.43
CA LYS A 85 10.76 -4.44 4.42
C LYS A 85 9.78 -3.88 5.47
N ALA A 86 10.01 -2.66 5.95
CA ALA A 86 9.11 -2.01 6.89
C ALA A 86 7.74 -1.70 6.26
N TYR A 87 7.73 -1.25 5.00
CA TYR A 87 6.52 -1.00 4.23
C TYR A 87 5.72 -2.28 3.98
N GLU A 88 6.37 -3.36 3.53
CA GLU A 88 5.73 -4.65 3.32
C GLU A 88 5.13 -5.21 4.62
N LYS A 89 5.85 -5.09 5.73
CA LYS A 89 5.35 -5.46 7.05
C LYS A 89 4.13 -4.64 7.43
N ALA A 90 4.19 -3.31 7.31
CA ALA A 90 3.07 -2.44 7.62
C ALA A 90 1.83 -2.74 6.75
N LEU A 91 2.04 -3.08 5.48
CA LEU A 91 0.97 -3.48 4.58
C LEU A 91 0.35 -4.83 4.97
N ALA A 92 1.16 -5.81 5.37
CA ALA A 92 0.69 -7.10 5.86
C ALA A 92 -0.11 -6.93 7.17
N ASP A 93 0.42 -6.16 8.12
CA ASP A 93 -0.22 -5.86 9.40
C ASP A 93 -1.56 -5.13 9.18
N ALA A 94 -1.60 -4.12 8.30
CA ALA A 94 -2.82 -3.39 7.97
C ALA A 94 -3.88 -4.29 7.31
N ARG A 95 -3.47 -5.23 6.43
CA ARG A 95 -4.39 -6.20 5.82
C ARG A 95 -4.95 -7.19 6.86
N ALA A 96 -4.11 -7.68 7.76
CA ALA A 96 -4.52 -8.57 8.84
C ALA A 96 -5.50 -7.85 9.78
N GLU A 97 -5.21 -6.60 10.13
CA GLU A 97 -6.07 -5.77 10.97
C GLU A 97 -7.43 -5.48 10.31
N ALA A 98 -7.43 -5.13 9.02
CA ALA A 98 -8.68 -4.94 8.27
C ALA A 98 -9.53 -6.22 8.23
N GLN A 99 -8.90 -7.39 8.05
CA GLN A 99 -9.60 -8.68 8.09
C GLN A 99 -10.17 -8.98 9.48
N ARG A 100 -9.42 -8.66 10.54
CA ARG A 100 -9.87 -8.80 11.93
C ARG A 100 -11.09 -7.93 12.19
N ILE A 101 -11.04 -6.65 11.85
CA ILE A 101 -12.15 -5.70 12.00
C ILE A 101 -13.38 -6.22 11.25
N VAL A 102 -13.24 -6.62 9.99
CA VAL A 102 -14.37 -7.15 9.21
C VAL A 102 -14.98 -8.40 9.85
N ALA A 103 -14.15 -9.30 10.40
CA ALA A 103 -14.63 -10.50 11.06
C ALA A 103 -15.37 -10.17 12.37
N GLU A 104 -14.81 -9.28 13.18
CA GLU A 104 -15.39 -8.82 14.45
C GLU A 104 -16.71 -8.10 14.22
N THR A 105 -16.75 -7.11 13.31
CA THR A 105 -17.98 -6.39 12.97
C THR A 105 -19.05 -7.32 12.39
N LYS A 106 -18.68 -8.32 11.58
CA LYS A 106 -19.66 -9.31 11.10
C LYS A 106 -20.22 -10.18 12.23
N ALA A 107 -19.40 -10.52 13.23
CA ALA A 107 -19.85 -11.30 14.38
C ALA A 107 -20.81 -10.46 15.26
N GLU A 108 -20.47 -9.20 15.50
CA GLU A 108 -21.30 -8.25 16.25
C GLU A 108 -22.65 -8.01 15.54
N ILE A 109 -22.64 -7.70 14.25
CA ILE A 109 -23.87 -7.52 13.46
C ILE A 109 -24.77 -8.76 13.50
N ARG A 110 -24.19 -9.96 13.46
CA ARG A 110 -24.97 -11.21 13.56
C ARG A 110 -25.60 -11.35 14.93
N ALA A 111 -24.85 -11.09 16.00
CA ALA A 111 -25.38 -11.15 17.36
C ALA A 111 -26.53 -10.14 17.57
N ASP A 112 -26.38 -8.92 17.07
CA ASP A 112 -27.41 -7.88 17.13
C ASP A 112 -28.65 -8.27 16.31
N LEU A 113 -28.45 -8.83 15.11
CA LEU A 113 -29.55 -9.30 14.27
C LEU A 113 -30.31 -10.45 14.93
N ASP A 114 -29.60 -11.42 15.52
CA ASP A 114 -30.21 -12.55 16.22
C ASP A 114 -31.02 -12.06 17.44
N ALA A 115 -30.47 -11.11 18.21
CA ALA A 115 -31.16 -10.52 19.35
C ALA A 115 -32.41 -9.72 18.93
N ALA A 116 -32.30 -8.91 17.86
CA ALA A 116 -33.41 -8.15 17.31
C ALA A 116 -34.53 -9.06 16.77
N THR A 117 -34.14 -10.15 16.08
CA THR A 117 -35.07 -11.14 15.54
C THR A 117 -35.79 -11.87 16.66
N ALA A 118 -35.06 -12.35 17.68
CA ALA A 118 -35.67 -13.01 18.84
C ALA A 118 -36.65 -12.10 19.59
N LYS A 119 -36.33 -10.81 19.72
CA LYS A 119 -37.24 -9.82 20.30
C LYS A 119 -38.50 -9.62 19.44
N ALA A 120 -38.32 -9.46 18.14
CA ALA A 120 -39.45 -9.30 17.21
C ALA A 120 -40.37 -10.53 17.24
N ASP A 121 -39.81 -11.74 17.24
CA ASP A 121 -40.57 -12.99 17.32
C ASP A 121 -41.36 -13.08 18.63
N ALA A 122 -40.74 -12.69 19.76
CA ALA A 122 -41.43 -12.65 21.06
C ALA A 122 -42.59 -11.64 21.08
N GLU A 123 -42.40 -10.45 20.50
CA GLU A 123 -43.46 -9.43 20.37
C GLU A 123 -44.60 -9.89 19.46
N ILE A 124 -44.27 -10.53 18.33
CA ILE A 124 -45.26 -11.10 17.40
C ILE A 124 -46.06 -12.21 18.09
N ALA A 125 -45.40 -13.10 18.82
CA ALA A 125 -46.06 -14.18 19.55
C ALA A 125 -47.00 -13.63 20.64
N ALA A 126 -46.56 -12.62 21.39
CA ALA A 126 -47.40 -11.97 22.40
C ALA A 126 -48.64 -11.31 21.78
N ARG A 127 -48.47 -10.55 20.69
CA ARG A 127 -49.59 -9.91 19.98
C ARG A 127 -50.56 -10.92 19.37
N SER A 128 -50.03 -12.02 18.83
CA SER A 128 -50.85 -13.10 18.26
C SER A 128 -51.70 -13.76 19.35
N ALA A 129 -51.11 -14.07 20.49
CA ALA A 129 -51.83 -14.64 21.64
C ALA A 129 -52.89 -13.67 22.20
N GLU A 130 -52.62 -12.37 22.22
CA GLU A 130 -53.60 -11.36 22.62
C GLU A 130 -54.76 -11.27 21.62
N ALA A 131 -54.46 -11.23 20.31
CA ALA A 131 -55.47 -11.20 19.26
C ALA A 131 -56.34 -12.48 19.28
N GLU A 132 -55.74 -13.65 19.52
CA GLU A 132 -56.48 -14.90 19.67
C GLU A 132 -57.45 -14.87 20.86
N LYS A 133 -57.04 -14.29 22.00
CA LYS A 133 -57.93 -14.10 23.16
C LYS A 133 -59.09 -13.16 22.84
N GLN A 134 -58.80 -12.02 22.20
CA GLN A 134 -59.86 -11.07 21.79
C GLN A 134 -60.84 -11.72 20.81
N ILE A 135 -60.34 -12.49 19.83
CA ILE A 135 -61.19 -13.24 18.89
C ILE A 135 -62.05 -14.28 19.63
N ALA A 136 -61.48 -15.01 20.60
CA ALA A 136 -62.23 -15.98 21.39
C ALA A 136 -63.35 -15.32 22.21
N GLU A 137 -63.06 -14.16 22.82
CA GLU A 137 -64.04 -13.38 23.58
C GLU A 137 -65.15 -12.83 22.67
N ILE A 138 -64.80 -12.26 21.52
CA ILE A 138 -65.78 -11.80 20.51
C ILE A 138 -66.66 -12.97 20.04
N ARG A 139 -66.08 -14.15 19.82
CA ARG A 139 -66.86 -15.34 19.45
C ARG A 139 -67.80 -15.78 20.56
N ALA A 140 -67.36 -15.78 21.82
CA ALA A 140 -68.20 -16.13 22.95
C ALA A 140 -69.38 -15.15 23.09
N ASN A 141 -69.10 -13.85 23.07
CA ASN A 141 -70.12 -12.80 23.11
C ASN A 141 -71.09 -12.89 21.92
N ALA A 142 -70.59 -13.13 20.71
CA ALA A 142 -71.45 -13.30 19.54
C ALA A 142 -72.39 -14.50 19.68
N MET A 143 -71.91 -15.63 20.22
CA MET A 143 -72.75 -16.81 20.47
C MET A 143 -73.83 -16.56 21.53
N GLU A 144 -73.50 -15.80 22.58
CA GLU A 144 -74.47 -15.37 23.59
C GLU A 144 -75.56 -14.48 22.98
N ASN A 145 -75.16 -13.44 22.23
CA ASN A 145 -76.09 -12.55 21.53
C ASN A 145 -76.99 -13.31 20.54
N VAL A 146 -76.44 -14.27 19.78
CA VAL A 146 -77.23 -15.12 18.88
C VAL A 146 -78.24 -15.96 19.66
N THR A 147 -77.87 -16.48 20.83
CA THR A 147 -78.77 -17.25 21.69
C THR A 147 -79.91 -16.38 22.22
N GLU A 148 -79.61 -15.16 22.66
CA GLU A 148 -80.62 -14.21 23.14
C GLU A 148 -81.60 -13.83 22.02
N VAL A 149 -81.09 -13.44 20.85
CA VAL A 149 -81.91 -13.10 19.68
C VAL A 149 -82.75 -14.30 19.21
N ALA A 150 -82.20 -15.52 19.23
CA ALA A 150 -82.93 -16.73 18.88
C ALA A 150 -84.09 -17.00 19.87
N ARG A 151 -83.88 -16.82 21.17
CA ARG A 151 -84.95 -16.96 22.18
C ARG A 151 -86.03 -15.91 22.00
N ALA A 152 -85.64 -14.64 21.83
CA ALA A 152 -86.59 -13.54 21.62
C ALA A 152 -87.43 -13.76 20.35
N THR A 153 -86.77 -14.05 19.22
CA THR A 153 -87.44 -14.29 17.94
C THR A 153 -88.36 -15.52 18.01
N ALA A 154 -87.95 -16.60 18.69
CA ALA A 154 -88.79 -17.78 18.86
C ALA A 154 -90.03 -17.48 19.71
N ALA A 155 -89.90 -16.67 20.77
CA ALA A 155 -91.04 -16.25 21.59
C ALA A 155 -92.03 -15.40 20.77
N ASP A 156 -91.53 -14.42 20.03
CA ASP A 156 -92.33 -13.55 19.16
C ASP A 156 -93.10 -14.34 18.10
N VAL A 157 -92.45 -15.35 17.49
CA VAL A 157 -93.10 -16.23 16.50
C VAL A 157 -94.20 -17.07 17.14
N VAL A 158 -93.98 -17.64 18.33
CA VAL A 158 -94.99 -18.44 19.04
C VAL A 158 -96.21 -17.59 19.42
N GLU A 159 -95.98 -16.35 19.86
CA GLU A 159 -97.05 -15.40 20.17
C GLU A 159 -97.82 -14.98 18.91
N ALA A 160 -97.13 -14.70 17.81
CA ALA A 160 -97.75 -14.38 16.52
C ALA A 160 -98.60 -15.53 15.95
N MET A 161 -98.29 -16.79 16.29
CA MET A 161 -99.09 -17.96 15.93
C MET A 161 -100.31 -18.18 16.85
N GLY A 162 -100.54 -17.30 17.83
CA GLY A 162 -101.72 -17.33 18.71
C GLY A 162 -101.58 -18.24 19.93
N PHE A 163 -100.38 -18.71 20.25
CA PHE A 163 -100.09 -19.50 21.45
C PHE A 163 -99.45 -18.62 22.53
N LYS A 164 -99.69 -18.92 23.82
CA LYS A 164 -98.95 -18.27 24.90
C LYS A 164 -97.51 -18.77 24.92
N ALA A 165 -96.56 -17.88 24.65
CA ALA A 165 -95.14 -18.16 24.81
C ALA A 165 -94.80 -18.24 26.31
N GLU A 166 -94.75 -19.45 26.86
CA GLU A 166 -94.20 -19.67 28.19
C GLU A 166 -92.66 -19.62 28.10
N ALA A 167 -92.06 -18.57 28.69
CA ALA A 167 -90.61 -18.33 28.69
C ALA A 167 -89.74 -19.58 29.03
N PRO A 168 -90.03 -20.39 30.07
CA PRO A 168 -89.19 -21.54 30.40
C PRO A 168 -89.23 -22.67 29.35
N THR A 169 -90.33 -22.87 28.63
CA THR A 169 -90.46 -23.89 27.59
C THR A 169 -89.80 -23.47 26.28
N VAL A 170 -89.92 -22.19 25.89
CA VAL A 170 -89.23 -21.65 24.70
C VAL A 170 -87.71 -21.65 24.90
N THR A 171 -87.25 -21.22 26.07
CA THR A 171 -85.82 -21.25 26.42
C THR A 171 -85.24 -22.67 26.38
N ALA A 172 -85.89 -23.65 27.00
CA ALA A 172 -85.45 -25.04 26.98
C ALA A 172 -85.42 -25.67 25.57
N ALA A 173 -86.41 -25.35 24.72
CA ALA A 173 -86.47 -25.86 23.35
C ALA A 173 -85.34 -25.29 22.45
N VAL A 174 -85.04 -23.98 22.58
CA VAL A 174 -83.95 -23.33 21.85
C VAL A 174 -82.59 -23.87 22.31
N ASP A 175 -82.38 -24.05 23.62
CA ASP A 175 -81.13 -24.63 24.15
C ASP A 175 -80.89 -26.07 23.70
N ALA A 176 -81.94 -26.88 23.61
CA ALA A 176 -81.85 -28.24 23.11
C ALA A 176 -81.45 -28.30 21.62
N LYS A 177 -81.75 -27.25 20.85
CA LYS A 177 -81.39 -27.14 19.43
C LYS A 177 -80.04 -26.46 19.17
N LEU A 178 -79.57 -25.62 20.10
CA LEU A 178 -78.22 -25.04 20.03
C LEU A 178 -77.12 -26.01 20.49
N LYS A 179 -77.46 -27.06 21.26
CA LYS A 179 -76.53 -28.08 21.76
C LYS A 179 -76.42 -29.34 20.87
N GLY A 180 -77.23 -29.45 19.82
CA GLY A 180 -77.23 -30.58 18.87
C GLY A 180 -76.57 -30.19 17.55
#